data_AF-A0A1B3P5N2-F1
#
_entry.id   AF-A0A1B3P5N2-F1
#
_cell.length_a   1.000
_cell.length_b   1.000
_cell.length_c   1.000
_cell.angle_alpha   90.00
_cell.angle_beta   90.00
_cell.angle_gamma   90.00
#
_symmetry.space_group_name_H-M   'P 1'
#
loop_
_entity.id
_entity.type
_entity.pdbx_description
1 polymer ?
#
loop_
_entity_poly.entity_id
_entity_poly.type
_entity_poly.pdbx_seq_one_letter_code
_entity_poly.pdbx_strand_id
1 'polypeptide(L)'
;MKNHNILKNLCNVVFVAGSGNFWLKENHIGDDNSFLYRFYRFVLFSIYGFMTILEILAAVIGDFPDDEQSDAVTFAVSHTIVMIKIFSVIYRKELVKTLNRNMVRVCEIYETKTLMEEQYRIMKINVIAYFVTVYGSAAFFIIAGARKMREGSHFITIVTYWPGHDDDTGIATVFRIFTTVVLCVMMVTMVSIDSFAMVYLIMYKYKFITLRHYFEELRKEFDEASKSSLELASDKLTQGLVDGIEMHKKLLRLSRDIDRSFGTVMALQVCLSSGSAVSLLLHLALSKELTFVVTMKILFFGVALFFLLALFVCNAGEITYQASLLADSIFYCGWYACPSQSAPRRNIRQLVLLAVAQAQRPIVMKAFNMLELTYGTFISVVRGTYSVFTLIYAQNT
;
A
#
# COMPACT_ATOMS: atom_id res chain seq x y z
N MET A 1 3.07 -21.80 -0.94
CA MET A 1 2.48 -21.22 -2.17
C MET A 1 3.50 -20.27 -2.81
N LYS A 2 3.78 -20.35 -4.11
CA LYS A 2 4.87 -19.54 -4.72
C LYS A 2 4.46 -18.08 -4.95
N ASN A 3 5.39 -17.15 -4.74
CA ASN A 3 5.25 -15.71 -5.00
C ASN A 3 4.67 -15.37 -6.39
N HIS A 4 5.01 -16.20 -7.39
CA HIS A 4 4.43 -16.14 -8.72
C HIS A 4 2.89 -16.21 -8.75
N ASN A 5 2.30 -17.15 -8.01
CA ASN A 5 0.84 -17.35 -8.01
C ASN A 5 0.12 -16.19 -7.32
N ILE A 6 0.73 -15.64 -6.26
CA ILE A 6 0.20 -14.48 -5.53
C ILE A 6 0.12 -13.28 -6.45
N LEU A 7 1.24 -12.91 -7.09
CA LEU A 7 1.27 -11.75 -7.99
C LEU A 7 0.41 -11.94 -9.23
N LYS A 8 0.32 -13.17 -9.77
CA LYS A 8 -0.56 -13.48 -10.90
C LYS A 8 -2.03 -13.25 -10.55
N ASN A 9 -2.48 -13.78 -9.40
CA ASN A 9 -3.86 -13.58 -8.94
C ASN A 9 -4.18 -12.09 -8.71
N LEU A 10 -3.23 -11.37 -8.12
CA LEU A 10 -3.37 -9.95 -7.86
C LEU A 10 -3.42 -9.12 -9.16
N CYS A 11 -2.57 -9.43 -10.15
CA CYS A 11 -2.63 -8.82 -11.47
C CYS A 11 -3.96 -9.13 -12.20
N ASN A 12 -4.55 -10.31 -11.97
CA ASN A 12 -5.86 -10.65 -12.52
C ASN A 12 -6.97 -9.78 -11.91
N VAL A 13 -6.98 -9.61 -10.58
CA VAL A 13 -7.91 -8.72 -9.90
C VAL A 13 -7.78 -7.28 -10.43
N VAL A 14 -6.55 -6.79 -10.56
CA VAL A 14 -6.27 -5.43 -11.06
C VAL A 14 -6.68 -5.25 -12.53
N PHE A 15 -6.51 -6.30 -13.36
CA PHE A 15 -6.98 -6.31 -14.75
C PHE A 15 -8.50 -6.24 -14.83
N VAL A 16 -9.21 -7.07 -14.06
CA VAL A 16 -10.68 -7.06 -13.99
C VAL A 16 -11.21 -5.75 -13.42
N ALA A 17 -10.49 -5.13 -12.48
CA ALA A 17 -10.83 -3.81 -11.94
C ALA A 17 -10.55 -2.62 -12.89
N GLY A 18 -10.12 -2.88 -14.14
CA GLY A 18 -9.99 -1.89 -15.21
C GLY A 18 -8.64 -1.18 -15.30
N SER A 19 -7.66 -1.49 -14.44
CA SER A 19 -6.37 -0.78 -14.39
C SER A 19 -5.33 -1.29 -15.41
N GLY A 20 -5.63 -2.34 -16.16
CA GLY A 20 -4.75 -2.90 -17.18
C GLY A 20 -3.98 -4.14 -16.72
N ASN A 21 -3.22 -4.71 -17.66
CA ASN A 21 -2.46 -5.93 -17.44
C ASN A 21 -1.03 -5.60 -16.98
N PHE A 22 -0.77 -5.78 -15.69
CA PHE A 22 0.57 -5.62 -15.10
C PHE A 22 1.43 -6.90 -15.13
N TRP A 23 0.93 -7.98 -15.74
CA TRP A 23 1.65 -9.24 -15.82
C TRP A 23 2.67 -9.29 -16.95
N LEU A 24 3.68 -10.15 -16.75
CA LEU A 24 4.85 -10.30 -17.60
C LEU A 24 4.58 -10.92 -18.96
N LYS A 25 3.72 -11.93 -19.01
CA LYS A 25 3.35 -12.60 -20.25
C LYS A 25 2.07 -11.95 -20.77
N GLU A 26 2.18 -11.34 -21.94
CA GLU A 26 1.03 -10.87 -22.71
C GLU A 26 0.06 -12.05 -22.94
N ASN A 27 -1.24 -11.76 -22.93
CA ASN A 27 -2.33 -12.70 -23.19
C ASN A 27 -2.54 -13.85 -22.18
N HIS A 28 -1.76 -13.92 -21.09
CA HIS A 28 -1.94 -14.96 -20.06
C HIS A 28 -3.00 -14.59 -18.99
N ILE A 29 -3.25 -13.29 -18.78
CA ILE A 29 -4.34 -12.78 -17.93
C ILE A 29 -5.43 -12.18 -18.81
N GLY A 30 -5.03 -11.32 -19.74
CA GLY A 30 -5.88 -10.75 -20.77
C GLY A 30 -5.07 -9.79 -21.63
N ASP A 31 -5.61 -9.42 -22.77
CA ASP A 31 -5.02 -8.41 -23.65
C ASP A 31 -5.63 -7.04 -23.34
N ASP A 32 -4.88 -6.17 -22.67
CA ASP A 32 -5.33 -4.81 -22.40
C ASP A 32 -5.14 -3.86 -23.60
N ASN A 33 -4.53 -4.32 -24.69
CA ASN A 33 -4.53 -3.64 -25.98
C ASN A 33 -5.73 -4.02 -26.84
N SER A 34 -6.53 -5.02 -26.45
CA SER A 34 -7.75 -5.38 -27.16
C SER A 34 -8.71 -4.18 -27.22
N PHE A 35 -9.41 -4.04 -28.34
CA PHE A 35 -10.35 -2.93 -28.54
C PHE A 35 -11.44 -2.92 -27.46
N LEU A 36 -11.99 -4.09 -27.12
CA LEU A 36 -13.02 -4.25 -26.08
C LEU A 36 -12.53 -3.79 -24.71
N TYR A 37 -11.32 -4.17 -24.30
CA TYR A 37 -10.78 -3.76 -23.01
C TYR A 37 -10.46 -2.26 -22.97
N ARG A 38 -9.91 -1.69 -24.05
CA ARG A 38 -9.67 -0.26 -24.15
C ARG A 38 -10.97 0.54 -24.07
N PHE A 39 -12.02 0.07 -24.73
CA PHE A 39 -13.35 0.69 -24.64
C PHE A 39 -13.93 0.60 -23.22
N TYR A 40 -13.91 -0.59 -22.61
CA TYR A 40 -14.33 -0.79 -21.21
C TYR A 40 -13.59 0.15 -20.26
N ARG A 41 -12.26 0.20 -20.36
CA ARG A 41 -11.40 1.05 -19.53
C ARG A 41 -11.72 2.53 -19.75
N PHE A 42 -11.89 2.96 -21.00
CA PHE A 42 -12.25 4.34 -21.32
C PHE A 42 -13.59 4.71 -20.67
N VAL A 43 -14.63 3.90 -20.88
CA VAL A 43 -15.96 4.12 -20.30
C VAL A 43 -15.89 4.17 -18.77
N LEU A 44 -15.19 3.22 -18.14
CA LEU A 44 -15.06 3.15 -16.68
C LEU A 44 -14.41 4.42 -16.11
N PHE A 45 -13.25 4.83 -16.63
CA PHE A 45 -12.56 6.01 -16.14
C PHE A 45 -13.25 7.32 -16.53
N SER A 46 -13.99 7.36 -17.65
CA SER A 46 -14.85 8.50 -17.98
C SER A 46 -16.00 8.65 -16.97
N ILE A 47 -16.62 7.55 -16.54
CA ILE A 47 -17.67 7.57 -15.51
C ILE A 47 -17.09 8.03 -14.17
N TYR A 48 -15.93 7.50 -13.75
CA TYR A 48 -15.26 7.94 -12.53
C TYR A 48 -14.91 9.43 -12.60
N GLY A 49 -14.28 9.88 -13.69
CA GLY A 49 -13.91 11.27 -13.88
C GLY A 49 -15.12 12.20 -13.87
N PHE A 50 -16.21 11.82 -14.54
CA PHE A 50 -17.45 12.59 -14.54
C PHE A 50 -18.05 12.71 -13.14
N MET A 51 -18.14 11.60 -12.39
CA MET A 51 -18.61 11.62 -11.00
C MET A 51 -17.72 12.53 -10.13
N THR A 52 -16.39 12.38 -10.19
CA THR A 52 -15.46 13.20 -9.40
C THR A 52 -15.54 14.69 -9.77
N ILE A 53 -15.75 15.04 -11.04
CA ILE A 53 -15.98 16.42 -11.44
C ILE A 53 -17.27 16.97 -10.79
N LEU A 54 -18.35 16.20 -10.77
CA LEU A 54 -19.59 16.62 -10.10
C LEU A 54 -19.41 16.78 -8.59
N GLU A 55 -18.60 15.95 -7.94
CA GLU A 55 -18.25 16.10 -6.51
C GLU A 55 -17.44 17.38 -6.27
N ILE A 56 -16.46 17.67 -7.12
CA ILE A 56 -15.67 18.91 -7.03
C ILE A 56 -16.58 20.14 -7.22
N LEU A 57 -17.49 20.09 -8.21
CA LEU A 57 -18.46 21.17 -8.42
C LEU A 57 -19.39 21.34 -7.22
N ALA A 58 -19.84 20.25 -6.60
CA ALA A 58 -20.62 20.30 -5.35
C ALA A 58 -19.82 20.96 -4.22
N ALA A 59 -18.56 20.57 -4.04
CA ALA A 59 -17.72 21.11 -2.98
C ALA A 59 -17.38 22.60 -3.14
N VAL A 60 -17.28 23.11 -4.39
CA VAL A 60 -16.83 24.48 -4.67
C VAL A 60 -17.97 25.47 -4.88
N ILE A 61 -19.05 25.05 -5.55
CA ILE A 61 -20.15 25.94 -6.00
C ILE A 61 -21.52 25.42 -5.52
N GLY A 62 -21.57 24.23 -4.92
CA GLY A 62 -22.80 23.67 -4.40
C GLY A 62 -23.34 24.47 -3.22
N ASP A 63 -24.67 24.57 -3.17
CA ASP A 63 -25.40 25.13 -2.03
C ASP A 63 -26.11 23.95 -1.34
N PHE A 64 -25.52 23.48 -0.25
CA PHE A 64 -25.97 22.31 0.50
C PHE A 64 -26.00 22.62 2.00
N PRO A 65 -26.85 21.93 2.78
CA PRO A 65 -26.78 21.96 4.24
C PRO A 65 -25.38 21.59 4.76
N ASP A 66 -25.01 22.10 5.93
CA ASP A 66 -23.66 21.96 6.51
C ASP A 66 -23.15 20.50 6.58
N ASP A 67 -24.04 19.53 6.83
CA ASP A 67 -23.69 18.11 6.89
C ASP A 67 -23.33 17.54 5.50
N GLU A 68 -24.11 17.89 4.48
CA GLU A 68 -23.88 17.47 3.09
C GLU A 68 -22.69 18.22 2.48
N GLN A 69 -22.49 19.49 2.82
CA GLN A 69 -21.34 20.26 2.37
C GLN A 69 -20.02 19.66 2.88
N SER A 70 -19.97 19.25 4.16
CA SER A 70 -18.81 18.58 4.73
C SER A 70 -18.51 17.24 4.04
N ASP A 71 -19.54 16.46 3.72
CA ASP A 71 -19.40 15.20 2.99
C ASP A 71 -18.91 15.46 1.54
N ALA A 72 -19.45 16.48 0.86
CA ALA A 72 -19.08 16.87 -0.50
C ALA A 72 -17.57 17.19 -0.60
N VAL A 73 -17.06 18.03 0.31
CA VAL A 73 -15.63 18.38 0.36
C VAL A 73 -14.78 17.13 0.61
N THR A 74 -15.19 16.28 1.55
CA THR A 74 -14.46 15.06 1.91
C THR A 74 -14.36 14.10 0.74
N PHE A 75 -15.47 13.86 0.04
CA PHE A 75 -15.50 12.97 -1.13
C PHE A 75 -14.74 13.54 -2.32
N ALA A 76 -14.93 14.82 -2.64
CA ALA A 76 -14.23 15.48 -3.74
C ALA A 76 -12.70 15.36 -3.59
N VAL A 77 -12.17 15.65 -2.40
CA VAL A 77 -10.73 15.51 -2.11
C VAL A 77 -10.30 14.04 -2.15
N SER A 78 -11.05 13.16 -1.49
CA SER A 78 -10.69 11.74 -1.36
C SER A 78 -10.68 11.03 -2.72
N HIS A 79 -11.71 11.21 -3.53
CA HIS A 79 -11.84 10.56 -4.83
C HIS A 79 -10.89 11.14 -5.87
N THR A 80 -10.59 12.45 -5.81
CA THR A 80 -9.51 13.04 -6.60
C THR A 80 -8.17 12.38 -6.29
N ILE A 81 -7.85 12.21 -5.01
CA ILE A 81 -6.62 11.51 -4.59
C ILE A 81 -6.62 10.05 -5.07
N VAL A 82 -7.74 9.34 -4.95
CA VAL A 82 -7.89 7.96 -5.46
C VAL A 82 -7.65 7.89 -6.96
N MET A 83 -8.20 8.82 -7.74
CA MET A 83 -7.94 8.89 -9.18
C MET A 83 -6.45 9.09 -9.48
N ILE A 84 -5.80 10.05 -8.80
CA ILE A 84 -4.36 10.29 -8.98
C ILE A 84 -3.55 9.04 -8.63
N LYS A 85 -3.88 8.33 -7.55
CA LYS A 85 -3.23 7.06 -7.19
C LYS A 85 -3.36 6.03 -8.32
N ILE A 86 -4.57 5.79 -8.82
CA ILE A 86 -4.83 4.81 -9.87
C ILE A 86 -4.02 5.16 -11.14
N PHE A 87 -4.11 6.41 -11.59
CA PHE A 87 -3.36 6.85 -12.77
C PHE A 87 -1.85 6.80 -12.57
N SER A 88 -1.34 7.06 -11.36
CA SER A 88 0.10 7.01 -11.08
C SER A 88 0.69 5.62 -11.30
N VAL A 89 -0.05 4.56 -10.93
CA VAL A 89 0.38 3.16 -11.12
C VAL A 89 0.23 2.75 -12.59
N ILE A 90 -0.89 3.13 -13.22
CA ILE A 90 -1.14 2.85 -14.64
C ILE A 90 -0.06 3.48 -15.52
N TYR A 91 0.34 4.72 -15.25
CA TYR A 91 1.38 5.43 -16.00
C TYR A 91 2.73 4.71 -15.90
N ARG A 92 2.98 3.97 -14.80
CA ARG A 92 4.22 3.23 -14.55
C ARG A 92 4.10 1.73 -14.86
N LYS A 93 3.13 1.33 -15.70
CA LYS A 93 2.85 -0.07 -16.07
C LYS A 93 4.09 -0.91 -16.40
N GLU A 94 4.99 -0.41 -17.24
CA GLU A 94 6.18 -1.16 -17.66
C GLU A 94 7.21 -1.34 -16.53
N LEU A 95 7.32 -0.35 -15.64
CA LEU A 95 8.13 -0.47 -14.43
C LEU A 95 7.53 -1.52 -13.49
N VAL A 96 6.20 -1.50 -13.31
CA VAL A 96 5.47 -2.49 -12.49
C VAL A 96 5.62 -3.91 -13.04
N LYS A 97 5.56 -4.11 -14.37
CA LYS A 97 5.83 -5.42 -14.99
C LYS A 97 7.25 -5.91 -14.69
N THR A 98 8.24 -5.03 -14.83
CA THR A 98 9.64 -5.32 -14.49
C THR A 98 9.78 -5.66 -13.01
N LEU A 99 9.10 -4.90 -12.15
CA LEU A 99 9.07 -5.12 -10.70
C LEU A 99 8.47 -6.48 -10.34
N ASN A 100 7.36 -6.89 -10.97
CA ASN A 100 6.76 -8.21 -10.82
C ASN A 100 7.78 -9.32 -11.11
N ARG A 101 8.58 -9.17 -12.17
CA ARG A 101 9.62 -10.15 -12.55
C ARG A 101 10.72 -10.26 -11.51
N ASN A 102 11.22 -9.12 -11.07
CA ASN A 102 12.32 -9.05 -10.13
C ASN A 102 11.87 -9.58 -8.76
N MET A 103 10.65 -9.23 -8.32
CA MET A 103 10.08 -9.71 -7.07
C MET A 103 9.90 -11.24 -7.05
N VAL A 104 9.54 -11.87 -8.16
CA VAL A 104 9.47 -13.34 -8.22
C VAL A 104 10.85 -13.99 -8.16
N ARG A 105 11.84 -13.46 -8.90
CA ARG A 105 13.14 -14.12 -9.09
C ARG A 105 14.13 -13.93 -7.95
N VAL A 106 14.14 -12.75 -7.32
CA VAL A 106 15.16 -12.45 -6.30
C VAL A 106 14.95 -13.35 -5.08
N CYS A 107 16.01 -14.01 -4.62
CA CYS A 107 15.99 -14.98 -3.50
C CYS A 107 15.11 -16.23 -3.69
N GLU A 108 14.54 -16.49 -4.87
CA GLU A 108 13.56 -17.58 -5.09
C GLU A 108 14.06 -18.97 -4.61
N ILE A 109 15.35 -19.24 -4.81
CA ILE A 109 15.98 -20.54 -4.49
C ILE A 109 16.03 -20.78 -2.97
N TYR A 110 16.09 -19.71 -2.17
CA TYR A 110 16.25 -19.76 -0.72
C TYR A 110 14.92 -19.55 0.03
N GLU A 111 13.80 -19.44 -0.69
CA GLU A 111 12.48 -19.30 -0.09
C GLU A 111 12.01 -20.63 0.50
N THR A 112 11.99 -20.72 1.83
CA THR A 112 11.44 -21.88 2.52
C THR A 112 9.91 -21.90 2.46
N LYS A 113 9.33 -23.11 2.40
CA LYS A 113 7.87 -23.27 2.30
C LYS A 113 7.13 -22.64 3.48
N THR A 114 7.64 -22.84 4.69
CA THR A 114 7.08 -22.31 5.95
C THR A 114 7.03 -20.78 5.94
N LEU A 115 8.12 -20.14 5.54
CA LEU A 115 8.20 -18.68 5.46
C LEU A 115 7.24 -18.11 4.41
N MET A 116 7.12 -18.77 3.25
CA MET A 116 6.19 -18.36 2.19
C MET A 116 4.72 -18.56 2.56
N GLU A 117 4.40 -19.57 3.37
CA GLU A 117 3.05 -19.78 3.91
C GLU A 117 2.67 -18.70 4.92
N GLU A 118 3.59 -18.33 5.81
CA GLU A 118 3.40 -17.23 6.74
C GLU A 118 3.21 -15.89 6.01
N GLN A 119 4.08 -15.60 5.03
CA GLN A 119 3.97 -14.43 4.17
C GLN A 119 2.58 -14.35 3.52
N TYR A 120 2.13 -15.44 2.90
CA TYR A 120 0.82 -15.48 2.25
C TYR A 120 -0.33 -15.30 3.25
N ARG A 121 -0.23 -15.89 4.44
CA ARG A 121 -1.23 -15.71 5.51
C ARG A 121 -1.34 -14.25 5.92
N ILE A 122 -0.23 -13.57 6.17
CA ILE A 122 -0.22 -12.14 6.55
C ILE A 122 -0.81 -11.29 5.41
N MET A 123 -0.41 -11.54 4.16
CA MET A 123 -0.98 -10.83 3.01
C MET A 123 -2.49 -11.01 2.93
N LYS A 124 -2.98 -12.25 3.03
CA LYS A 124 -4.40 -12.56 2.95
C LYS A 124 -5.19 -11.87 4.07
N ILE A 125 -4.70 -11.92 5.31
CA ILE A 125 -5.34 -11.24 6.44
C ILE A 125 -5.41 -9.73 6.20
N ASN A 126 -4.31 -9.11 5.77
CA ASN A 126 -4.28 -7.66 5.54
C ASN A 126 -5.19 -7.22 4.39
N VAL A 127 -5.21 -7.96 3.27
CA VAL A 127 -6.11 -7.66 2.13
C VAL A 127 -7.57 -7.82 2.54
N ILE A 128 -7.92 -8.91 3.23
CA ILE A 128 -9.30 -9.15 3.69
C ILE A 128 -9.72 -8.09 4.71
N ALA A 129 -8.87 -7.80 5.71
CA ALA A 129 -9.17 -6.79 6.71
C ALA A 129 -9.41 -5.43 6.05
N TYR A 130 -8.53 -5.03 5.12
CA TYR A 130 -8.67 -3.77 4.40
C TYR A 130 -9.94 -3.71 3.54
N PHE A 131 -10.24 -4.77 2.79
CA PHE A 131 -11.48 -4.89 2.04
C PHE A 131 -12.71 -4.73 2.95
N VAL A 132 -12.73 -5.44 4.07
CA VAL A 132 -13.83 -5.37 5.06
C VAL A 132 -13.96 -3.97 5.64
N THR A 133 -12.87 -3.28 5.95
CA THR A 133 -12.93 -1.93 6.51
C THR A 133 -13.45 -0.91 5.48
N VAL A 134 -13.02 -0.98 4.22
CA VAL A 134 -13.50 -0.08 3.15
C VAL A 134 -14.98 -0.32 2.84
N TYR A 135 -15.38 -1.57 2.60
CA TYR A 135 -16.78 -1.88 2.31
C TYR A 135 -17.70 -1.74 3.52
N GLY A 136 -17.18 -1.97 4.73
CA GLY A 136 -17.88 -1.66 5.97
C GLY A 136 -18.18 -0.17 6.06
N SER A 137 -17.20 0.70 5.79
CA SER A 137 -17.41 2.15 5.74
C SER A 137 -18.43 2.53 4.67
N ALA A 138 -18.30 2.03 3.44
CA ALA A 138 -19.25 2.30 2.36
C ALA A 138 -20.69 1.85 2.72
N ALA A 139 -20.85 0.70 3.38
CA ALA A 139 -22.14 0.22 3.83
C ALA A 139 -22.79 1.17 4.85
N PHE A 140 -22.02 1.77 5.77
CA PHE A 140 -22.56 2.78 6.70
C PHE A 140 -23.03 4.05 5.99
N PHE A 141 -22.36 4.50 4.93
CA PHE A 141 -22.84 5.60 4.10
C PHE A 141 -24.15 5.25 3.39
N ILE A 142 -24.28 4.03 2.84
CA ILE A 142 -25.51 3.56 2.21
C ILE A 142 -26.66 3.47 3.22
N ILE A 143 -26.39 2.95 4.42
CA ILE A 143 -27.38 2.87 5.51
C ILE A 143 -27.83 4.26 5.94
N ALA A 144 -26.90 5.23 6.04
CA ALA A 144 -27.23 6.62 6.35
C ALA A 144 -28.14 7.24 5.27
N GLY A 145 -27.82 7.04 3.99
CA GLY A 145 -28.66 7.50 2.88
C GLY A 145 -30.04 6.83 2.85
N ALA A 146 -30.11 5.53 3.10
CA ALA A 146 -31.37 4.79 3.18
C ALA A 146 -32.25 5.26 4.36
N ARG A 147 -31.62 5.65 5.48
CA ARG A 147 -32.31 6.24 6.63
C ARG A 147 -32.88 7.62 6.29
N LYS A 148 -32.09 8.52 5.70
CA LYS A 148 -32.57 9.85 5.23
C LYS A 148 -33.79 9.70 4.32
N MET A 149 -33.77 8.72 3.41
CA MET A 149 -34.91 8.42 2.53
C MET A 149 -36.17 7.97 3.29
N ARG A 150 -36.03 7.18 4.37
CA ARG A 150 -37.17 6.73 5.19
C ARG A 150 -37.75 7.83 6.07
N GLU A 151 -36.93 8.80 6.46
CA GLU A 151 -37.33 9.97 7.25
C GLU A 151 -38.02 11.05 6.39
N GLY A 152 -38.20 10.81 5.08
CA GLY A 152 -38.89 11.71 4.15
C GLY A 152 -37.97 12.64 3.36
N SER A 153 -36.65 12.51 3.50
CA SER A 153 -35.64 13.22 2.69
C SER A 153 -35.19 12.37 1.48
N HIS A 154 -34.14 12.76 0.78
CA HIS A 154 -33.63 12.07 -0.39
C HIS A 154 -32.57 11.02 -0.04
N PHE A 155 -32.46 9.98 -0.87
CA PHE A 155 -31.38 9.01 -0.76
C PHE A 155 -30.06 9.64 -1.19
N ILE A 156 -29.19 9.98 -0.25
CA ILE A 156 -27.86 10.53 -0.54
C ILE A 156 -26.77 9.70 0.13
N THR A 157 -25.84 9.21 -0.69
CA THR A 157 -24.62 8.52 -0.22
C THR A 157 -23.38 9.36 -0.51
N ILE A 158 -23.39 10.02 -1.66
CA ILE A 158 -22.35 10.89 -2.19
C ILE A 158 -23.05 12.17 -2.61
N VAL A 159 -22.44 13.32 -2.32
CA VAL A 159 -22.98 14.61 -2.69
C VAL A 159 -22.36 15.04 -4.02
N THR A 160 -23.20 15.13 -5.06
CA THR A 160 -22.82 15.55 -6.41
C THR A 160 -23.57 16.83 -6.77
N TYR A 161 -22.99 17.67 -7.63
CA TYR A 161 -23.59 18.97 -7.98
C TYR A 161 -24.99 18.84 -8.59
N TRP A 162 -25.19 17.79 -9.40
CA TRP A 162 -26.50 17.38 -9.87
C TRP A 162 -26.76 15.93 -9.42
N PRO A 163 -27.99 15.56 -9.03
CA PRO A 163 -29.16 16.42 -8.81
C PRO A 163 -29.00 17.34 -7.60
N GLY A 164 -29.66 18.50 -7.63
CA GLY A 164 -29.67 19.46 -6.51
C GLY A 164 -30.30 18.86 -5.25
N HIS A 165 -30.14 19.53 -4.11
CA HIS A 165 -30.66 19.06 -2.83
C HIS A 165 -32.18 18.84 -2.89
N ASP A 166 -32.93 19.87 -3.33
CA ASP A 166 -34.40 19.88 -3.39
C ASP A 166 -35.00 19.15 -4.62
N ASP A 167 -34.19 18.40 -5.38
CA ASP A 167 -34.67 17.65 -6.55
C ASP A 167 -35.16 16.25 -6.14
N ASP A 168 -36.49 16.15 -6.01
CA ASP A 168 -37.22 14.96 -5.56
C ASP A 168 -37.67 14.08 -6.72
N THR A 169 -37.30 14.43 -7.95
CA THR A 169 -37.78 13.72 -9.12
C THR A 169 -37.29 12.27 -9.12
N GLY A 170 -38.09 11.38 -9.73
CA GLY A 170 -37.68 9.98 -9.90
C GLY A 170 -36.35 9.83 -10.64
N ILE A 171 -36.05 10.76 -11.56
CA ILE A 171 -34.78 10.82 -12.31
C ILE A 171 -33.62 11.15 -11.37
N ALA A 172 -33.77 12.14 -10.49
CA ALA A 172 -32.77 12.48 -9.48
C ALA A 172 -32.47 11.28 -8.57
N THR A 173 -33.51 10.57 -8.12
CA THR A 173 -33.35 9.37 -7.29
C THR A 173 -32.60 8.25 -8.02
N VAL A 174 -32.93 7.98 -9.29
CA VAL A 174 -32.22 6.99 -10.12
C VAL A 174 -30.75 7.38 -10.29
N PHE A 175 -30.46 8.67 -10.49
CA PHE A 175 -29.07 9.14 -10.60
C PHE A 175 -28.29 9.01 -9.29
N ARG A 176 -28.89 9.34 -8.14
CA ARG A 176 -28.26 9.14 -6.82
C ARG A 176 -27.94 7.66 -6.55
N ILE A 177 -28.81 6.74 -6.97
CA ILE A 177 -28.54 5.29 -6.89
C ILE A 177 -27.39 4.92 -7.84
N PHE A 178 -27.40 5.46 -9.06
CA PHE A 178 -26.34 5.22 -10.04
C PHE A 178 -24.97 5.67 -9.52
N THR A 179 -24.86 6.88 -8.93
CA THR A 179 -23.59 7.37 -8.36
C THR A 179 -23.12 6.50 -7.19
N THR A 180 -24.03 6.01 -6.34
CA THR A 180 -23.69 5.03 -5.30
C THR A 180 -23.13 3.73 -5.88
N VAL A 181 -23.69 3.22 -6.98
CA VAL A 181 -23.14 2.03 -7.66
C VAL A 181 -21.76 2.34 -8.21
N VAL A 182 -21.56 3.50 -8.85
CA VAL A 182 -20.26 3.93 -9.38
C VAL A 182 -19.20 4.00 -8.27
N LEU A 183 -19.55 4.54 -7.09
CA LEU A 183 -18.68 4.53 -5.91
C LEU A 183 -18.26 3.11 -5.53
N CYS A 184 -19.20 2.16 -5.44
CA CYS A 184 -18.86 0.78 -5.10
C CYS A 184 -17.87 0.19 -6.12
N VAL A 185 -18.06 0.44 -7.42
CA VAL A 185 -17.11 -0.04 -8.44
C VAL A 185 -15.75 0.67 -8.31
N MET A 186 -15.74 1.98 -8.06
CA MET A 186 -14.50 2.75 -7.83
C MET A 186 -13.73 2.25 -6.60
N MET A 187 -14.42 1.85 -5.53
CA MET A 187 -13.81 1.23 -4.36
C MET A 187 -13.16 -0.12 -4.69
N VAL A 188 -13.70 -0.91 -5.63
CA VAL A 188 -13.00 -2.12 -6.12
C VAL A 188 -11.65 -1.74 -6.75
N THR A 189 -11.63 -0.74 -7.63
CA THR A 189 -10.40 -0.29 -8.30
C THR A 189 -9.39 0.27 -7.29
N MET A 190 -9.85 1.09 -6.34
CA MET A 190 -9.03 1.63 -5.25
C MET A 190 -8.42 0.51 -4.41
N VAL A 191 -9.26 -0.38 -3.85
CA VAL A 191 -8.80 -1.48 -3.00
C VAL A 191 -7.82 -2.38 -3.73
N SER A 192 -8.03 -2.61 -5.03
CA SER A 192 -7.10 -3.38 -5.85
C SER A 192 -5.72 -2.73 -5.95
N ILE A 193 -5.64 -1.42 -6.23
CA ILE A 193 -4.37 -0.69 -6.34
C ILE A 193 -3.66 -0.55 -5.00
N ASP A 194 -4.38 -0.18 -3.94
CA ASP A 194 -3.81 -0.03 -2.60
C ASP A 194 -3.34 -1.39 -2.05
N SER A 195 -4.13 -2.46 -2.23
CA SER A 195 -3.72 -3.83 -1.89
C SER A 195 -2.51 -4.28 -2.71
N PHE A 196 -2.42 -3.89 -3.98
CA PHE A 196 -1.27 -4.19 -4.82
C PHE A 196 0.02 -3.60 -4.22
N ALA A 197 0.02 -2.30 -3.91
CA ALA A 197 1.17 -1.65 -3.28
C ALA A 197 1.51 -2.26 -1.89
N MET A 198 0.49 -2.55 -1.08
CA MET A 198 0.67 -3.14 0.25
C MET A 198 1.28 -4.55 0.18
N VAL A 199 0.80 -5.41 -0.72
CA VAL A 199 1.37 -6.76 -0.93
C VAL A 199 2.84 -6.67 -1.33
N TYR A 200 3.23 -5.69 -2.15
CA TYR A 200 4.63 -5.47 -2.51
C TYR A 200 5.53 -5.17 -1.32
N LEU A 201 5.07 -4.34 -0.37
CA LEU A 201 5.83 -4.06 0.85
C LEU A 201 6.00 -5.32 1.70
N ILE A 202 4.94 -6.13 1.85
CA ILE A 202 5.04 -7.39 2.59
C ILE A 202 5.99 -8.36 1.88
N MET A 203 5.87 -8.56 0.56
CA MET A 203 6.79 -9.42 -0.19
C MET A 203 8.23 -8.97 0.01
N TYR A 204 8.49 -7.67 -0.10
CA TYR A 204 9.82 -7.10 0.04
C TYR A 204 10.40 -7.29 1.44
N LYS A 205 9.59 -7.14 2.50
CA LYS A 205 9.96 -7.50 3.88
C LYS A 205 10.46 -8.94 3.96
N TYR A 206 9.69 -9.89 3.43
CA TYR A 206 10.05 -11.31 3.49
C TYR A 206 11.28 -11.66 2.65
N LYS A 207 11.63 -10.87 1.63
CA LYS A 207 12.91 -11.02 0.92
C LYS A 207 14.11 -10.69 1.82
N PHE A 208 14.02 -9.68 2.68
CA PHE A 208 15.07 -9.42 3.67
C PHE A 208 15.18 -10.53 4.70
N ILE A 209 14.04 -11.03 5.21
CA ILE A 209 14.02 -12.17 6.13
C ILE A 209 14.68 -13.40 5.49
N THR A 210 14.34 -13.69 4.22
CA THR A 210 14.96 -14.79 3.45
C THR A 210 16.47 -14.61 3.35
N LEU A 211 16.94 -13.40 3.02
CA LEU A 211 18.38 -13.12 2.92
C LEU A 211 19.10 -13.23 4.27
N ARG A 212 18.44 -12.87 5.37
CA ARG A 212 18.99 -13.05 6.72
C ARG A 212 19.15 -14.53 7.07
N HIS A 213 18.08 -15.32 6.87
CA HIS A 213 18.13 -16.76 7.08
C HIS A 213 19.21 -17.42 6.21
N TYR A 214 19.39 -16.96 4.98
CA TYR A 214 20.47 -17.43 4.12
C TYR A 214 21.86 -17.26 4.76
N PHE A 215 22.17 -16.10 5.35
CA PHE A 215 23.45 -15.89 6.04
C PHE A 215 23.58 -16.71 7.32
N GLU A 216 22.48 -16.94 8.04
CA GLU A 216 22.44 -17.80 9.22
C GLU A 216 22.63 -19.29 8.87
N GLU A 217 22.06 -19.75 7.76
CA GLU A 217 22.26 -21.10 7.21
C GLU A 217 23.69 -21.28 6.70
N LEU A 218 24.22 -20.28 6.00
CA LEU A 218 25.61 -20.27 5.53
C LEU A 218 26.60 -20.45 6.69
N ARG A 219 26.31 -19.87 7.86
CA ARG A 219 27.10 -20.08 9.08
C ARG A 219 27.05 -21.54 9.56
N LYS A 220 25.87 -22.16 9.58
CA LYS A 220 25.70 -23.56 10.00
C LYS A 220 26.42 -24.51 9.06
N GLU A 221 26.30 -24.28 7.74
CA GLU A 221 27.01 -25.06 6.72
C GLU A 221 28.53 -24.93 6.88
N PHE A 222 29.04 -23.74 7.21
CA PHE A 222 30.45 -23.54 7.51
C PHE A 222 30.89 -24.32 8.76
N ASP A 223 30.13 -24.24 9.86
CA ASP A 223 30.46 -24.94 11.10
C ASP A 223 30.47 -26.47 10.91
N GLU A 224 29.59 -27.03 10.08
CA GLU A 224 29.58 -28.45 9.74
C GLU A 224 30.73 -28.84 8.81
N ALA A 225 30.98 -28.07 7.74
CA ALA A 225 32.04 -28.36 6.79
C ALA A 225 33.44 -28.21 7.40
N SER A 226 33.61 -27.26 8.33
CA SER A 226 34.89 -27.00 9.00
C SER A 226 35.40 -28.19 9.84
N LYS A 227 34.50 -29.07 10.30
CA LYS A 227 34.86 -30.32 11.00
C LYS A 227 35.61 -31.30 10.09
N SER A 228 35.36 -31.24 8.78
CA SER A 228 35.96 -32.13 7.80
C SER A 228 37.16 -31.46 7.10
N SER A 229 36.98 -30.24 6.60
CA SER A 229 38.03 -29.48 5.92
C SER A 229 37.78 -27.98 6.04
N LEU A 230 38.70 -27.29 6.72
CA LEU A 230 38.60 -25.85 6.94
C LEU A 230 38.78 -25.04 5.64
N GLU A 231 39.64 -25.48 4.73
CA GLU A 231 39.88 -24.81 3.45
C GLU A 231 38.63 -24.85 2.57
N LEU A 232 38.04 -26.04 2.40
CA LEU A 232 36.84 -26.21 1.58
C LEU A 232 35.62 -25.51 2.18
N ALA A 233 35.52 -25.46 3.52
CA ALA A 233 34.51 -24.66 4.22
C ALA A 233 34.70 -23.15 3.99
N SER A 234 35.94 -22.67 4.03
CA SER A 234 36.26 -21.25 3.80
C SER A 234 35.94 -20.81 2.36
N ASP A 235 36.23 -21.65 1.38
CA ASP A 235 35.90 -21.38 -0.03
C ASP A 235 34.39 -21.33 -0.26
N LYS A 236 33.64 -22.29 0.30
CA LYS A 236 32.17 -22.28 0.25
C LYS A 236 31.57 -21.06 0.92
N LEU A 237 32.06 -20.68 2.10
CA LEU A 237 31.62 -19.47 2.80
C LEU A 237 31.90 -18.22 1.98
N THR A 238 33.08 -18.13 1.35
CA THR A 238 33.46 -17.00 0.50
C THR A 238 32.53 -16.89 -0.70
N GLN A 239 32.22 -18.02 -1.36
CA GLN A 239 31.28 -18.03 -2.48
C GLN A 239 29.86 -17.66 -2.04
N GLY A 240 29.36 -18.24 -0.94
CA GLY A 240 28.04 -17.91 -0.42
C GLY A 240 27.93 -16.44 0.03
N LEU A 241 29.00 -15.87 0.58
CA LEU A 241 29.03 -14.44 0.90
C LEU A 241 28.89 -13.57 -0.35
N VAL A 242 29.56 -13.93 -1.45
CA VAL A 242 29.44 -13.22 -2.73
C VAL A 242 28.00 -13.32 -3.28
N ASP A 243 27.41 -14.51 -3.24
CA ASP A 243 26.03 -14.73 -3.69
C ASP A 243 25.03 -13.91 -2.84
N GLY A 244 25.22 -13.91 -1.51
CA GLY A 244 24.45 -13.10 -0.56
C GLY A 244 24.57 -11.60 -0.81
N ILE A 245 25.78 -11.10 -1.09
CA ILE A 245 26.01 -9.69 -1.45
C ILE A 245 25.32 -9.35 -2.78
N GLU A 246 25.35 -10.25 -3.76
CA GLU A 246 24.65 -10.04 -5.02
C GLU A 246 23.13 -9.98 -4.82
N MET A 247 22.58 -10.86 -3.97
CA MET A 247 21.17 -10.83 -3.57
C MET A 247 20.82 -9.52 -2.86
N HIS A 248 21.64 -9.07 -1.91
CA HIS A 248 21.45 -7.79 -1.22
C HIS A 248 21.44 -6.61 -2.22
N LYS A 249 22.36 -6.60 -3.18
CA LYS A 249 22.41 -5.59 -4.25
C LYS A 249 21.15 -5.59 -5.11
N LYS A 250 20.59 -6.77 -5.42
CA LYS A 250 19.32 -6.90 -6.14
C LYS A 250 18.15 -6.37 -5.29
N LEU A 251 18.12 -6.63 -3.98
CA LEU A 251 17.11 -6.06 -3.08
C LEU A 251 17.20 -4.53 -3.00
N LEU A 252 18.39 -3.96 -2.89
CA LEU A 252 18.58 -2.50 -2.91
C LEU A 252 18.07 -1.85 -4.20
N ARG A 253 18.20 -2.52 -5.34
CA ARG A 253 17.60 -2.06 -6.61
C ARG A 253 16.08 -2.17 -6.56
N LEU A 254 15.57 -3.29 -6.08
CA LEU A 254 14.13 -3.55 -5.93
C LEU A 254 13.47 -2.48 -5.04
N SER A 255 14.14 -2.04 -3.98
CA SER A 255 13.68 -0.91 -3.14
C SER A 255 13.38 0.34 -3.95
N ARG A 256 14.28 0.72 -4.86
CA ARG A 256 14.14 1.92 -5.69
C ARG A 256 13.04 1.76 -6.71
N ASP A 257 12.85 0.55 -7.23
CA ASP A 257 11.78 0.26 -8.19
C ASP A 257 10.40 0.28 -7.50
N ILE A 258 10.31 -0.21 -6.25
CA ILE A 258 9.11 -0.10 -5.41
C ILE A 258 8.79 1.37 -5.14
N ASP A 259 9.78 2.15 -4.70
CA ASP A 259 9.62 3.57 -4.41
C ASP A 259 9.20 4.37 -5.66
N ARG A 260 9.82 4.09 -6.82
CA ARG A 260 9.40 4.71 -8.08
C ARG A 260 8.01 4.30 -8.53
N SER A 261 7.56 3.09 -8.24
CA SER A 261 6.26 2.57 -8.67
C SER A 261 5.11 3.01 -7.77
N PHE A 262 5.34 3.00 -6.45
CA PHE A 262 4.30 3.16 -5.43
C PHE A 262 4.57 4.33 -4.47
N GLY A 263 5.69 5.04 -4.59
CA GLY A 263 6.03 6.21 -3.76
C GLY A 263 4.95 7.28 -3.79
N THR A 264 4.38 7.56 -4.98
CA THR A 264 3.24 8.48 -5.13
C THR A 264 1.99 7.96 -4.42
N VAL A 265 1.70 6.66 -4.48
CA VAL A 265 0.55 6.05 -3.79
C VAL A 265 0.68 6.19 -2.27
N MET A 266 1.85 5.84 -1.72
CA MET A 266 2.11 5.94 -0.28
C MET A 266 2.06 7.41 0.19
N ALA A 267 2.64 8.31 -0.59
CA ALA A 267 2.64 9.74 -0.35
C ALA A 267 1.23 10.34 -0.29
N LEU A 268 0.43 10.06 -1.31
CA LEU A 268 -0.96 10.50 -1.37
C LEU A 268 -1.80 9.88 -0.25
N GLN A 269 -1.50 8.65 0.17
CA GLN A 269 -2.17 8.03 1.32
C GLN A 269 -1.89 8.78 2.62
N VAL A 270 -0.64 9.21 2.85
CA VAL A 270 -0.29 10.01 4.03
C VAL A 270 -1.07 11.32 4.02
N CYS A 271 -1.07 12.04 2.91
CA CYS A 271 -1.81 13.31 2.76
C CYS A 271 -3.32 13.14 2.99
N LEU A 272 -3.92 12.12 2.35
CA LEU A 272 -5.34 11.80 2.51
C LEU A 272 -5.66 11.51 3.97
N SER A 273 -4.90 10.62 4.60
CA SER A 273 -5.15 10.22 5.99
C SER A 273 -4.99 11.39 6.96
N SER A 274 -3.96 12.22 6.80
CA SER A 274 -3.77 13.41 7.65
C SER A 274 -4.87 14.46 7.43
N GLY A 275 -5.27 14.70 6.17
CA GLY A 275 -6.30 15.69 5.84
C GLY A 275 -7.68 15.26 6.33
N SER A 276 -8.07 14.01 6.06
CA SER A 276 -9.33 13.45 6.52
C SER A 276 -9.40 13.34 8.04
N ALA A 277 -8.28 13.09 8.73
CA ALA A 277 -8.26 13.05 10.17
C ALA A 277 -8.52 14.43 10.80
N VAL A 278 -8.00 15.51 10.20
CA VAL A 278 -8.31 16.88 10.64
C VAL A 278 -9.78 17.21 10.35
N SER A 279 -10.28 16.86 9.17
CA SER A 279 -11.69 17.05 8.79
C SER A 279 -12.65 16.30 9.73
N LEU A 280 -12.35 15.05 10.04
CA LEU A 280 -13.06 14.21 11.00
C LEU A 280 -13.19 14.90 12.37
N LEU A 281 -12.07 15.40 12.88
CA LEU A 281 -12.01 16.03 14.19
C LEU A 281 -12.70 17.40 14.20
N LEU A 282 -12.61 18.16 13.11
CA LEU A 282 -13.35 19.41 12.94
C LEU A 282 -14.86 19.15 12.93
N HIS A 283 -15.31 18.13 12.21
CA HIS A 283 -16.72 17.76 12.16
C HIS A 283 -17.24 17.34 13.54
N LEU A 284 -16.47 16.56 14.30
CA LEU A 284 -16.82 16.19 15.67
C LEU A 284 -16.86 17.40 16.62
N ALA A 285 -15.98 18.39 16.46
CA ALA A 285 -15.94 19.57 17.31
C ALA A 285 -17.06 20.59 17.02
N LEU A 286 -17.48 20.72 15.76
CA LEU A 286 -18.48 21.70 15.33
C LEU A 286 -19.92 21.18 15.39
N SER A 287 -20.13 19.87 15.43
CA SER A 287 -21.47 19.28 15.39
C SER A 287 -22.15 19.36 16.75
N LYS A 288 -23.27 20.11 16.83
CA LYS A 288 -24.06 20.29 18.06
C LYS A 288 -25.00 19.11 18.38
N GLU A 289 -25.44 18.38 17.35
CA GLU A 289 -26.30 17.20 17.49
C GLU A 289 -25.88 16.11 16.50
N LEU A 290 -25.09 15.13 16.96
CA LEU A 290 -24.68 13.98 16.15
C LEU A 290 -25.63 12.81 16.38
N THR A 291 -26.40 12.42 15.36
CA THR A 291 -27.12 11.15 15.44
C THR A 291 -26.15 9.97 15.47
N PHE A 292 -26.51 8.89 16.15
CA PHE A 292 -25.68 7.68 16.25
C PHE A 292 -25.16 7.18 14.89
N VAL A 293 -26.01 7.22 13.85
CA VAL A 293 -25.67 6.77 12.50
C VAL A 293 -24.61 7.67 11.84
N VAL A 294 -24.73 9.00 11.99
CA VAL A 294 -23.76 9.96 11.46
C VAL A 294 -22.41 9.80 12.17
N THR A 295 -22.42 9.65 13.50
CA THR A 295 -21.20 9.38 14.27
C THR A 295 -20.52 8.09 13.80
N MET A 296 -21.26 6.99 13.63
CA MET A 296 -20.70 5.72 13.17
C MET A 296 -20.13 5.83 11.75
N LYS A 297 -20.86 6.45 10.81
CA LYS A 297 -20.39 6.71 9.43
C LYS A 297 -19.00 7.36 9.42
N ILE A 298 -18.87 8.42 10.20
CA ILE A 298 -17.67 9.25 10.34
C ILE A 298 -16.53 8.46 11.01
N LEU A 299 -16.82 7.72 12.08
CA LEU A 299 -15.84 6.90 12.80
C LEU A 299 -15.28 5.78 11.92
N PHE A 300 -16.15 5.04 11.22
CA PHE A 300 -15.74 3.96 10.32
C PHE A 300 -14.93 4.46 9.12
N PHE A 301 -15.26 5.65 8.59
CA PHE A 301 -14.45 6.31 7.57
C PHE A 301 -13.05 6.64 8.08
N GLY A 302 -12.95 7.26 9.27
CA GLY A 302 -11.67 7.54 9.92
C GLY A 302 -10.83 6.29 10.16
N VAL A 303 -11.46 5.23 10.72
CA VAL A 303 -10.81 3.94 10.95
C VAL A 303 -10.31 3.33 9.64
N ALA A 304 -11.08 3.38 8.56
CA ALA A 304 -10.65 2.87 7.25
C ALA A 304 -9.38 3.55 6.74
N LEU A 305 -9.30 4.88 6.85
CA LEU A 305 -8.15 5.65 6.39
C LEU A 305 -6.91 5.43 7.26
N PHE A 306 -7.07 5.47 8.58
CA PHE A 306 -5.97 5.21 9.52
C PHE A 306 -5.48 3.78 9.46
N PHE A 307 -6.38 2.82 9.26
CA PHE A 307 -6.01 1.43 9.08
C PHE A 307 -5.16 1.24 7.82
N LEU A 308 -5.55 1.84 6.69
CA LEU A 308 -4.75 1.81 5.47
C LEU A 308 -3.40 2.51 5.66
N LEU A 309 -3.36 3.67 6.34
CA LEU A 309 -2.11 4.34 6.69
C LEU A 309 -1.19 3.44 7.50
N ALA A 310 -1.72 2.78 8.54
CA ALA A 310 -0.98 1.85 9.38
C ALA A 310 -0.44 0.67 8.55
N LEU A 311 -1.25 0.11 7.63
CA LEU A 311 -0.79 -0.95 6.74
C LEU A 311 0.41 -0.51 5.90
N PHE A 312 0.46 0.71 5.36
CA PHE A 312 1.63 1.16 4.61
C PHE A 312 2.83 1.43 5.52
N VAL A 313 2.64 2.25 6.56
CA VAL A 313 3.74 2.76 7.38
C VAL A 313 4.35 1.66 8.25
N CYS A 314 3.54 0.78 8.84
CA CYS A 314 4.06 -0.33 9.64
C CYS A 314 4.82 -1.34 8.77
N ASN A 315 4.32 -1.69 7.58
CA ASN A 315 5.05 -2.60 6.70
C ASN A 315 6.36 -1.97 6.17
N ALA A 316 6.38 -0.67 5.89
CA ALA A 316 7.60 0.07 5.52
C ALA A 316 8.61 0.16 6.69
N GLY A 317 8.13 0.42 7.91
CA GLY A 317 8.94 0.42 9.12
C GLY A 317 9.55 -0.95 9.38
N GLU A 318 8.77 -2.02 9.19
CA GLU A 318 9.25 -3.39 9.35
C GLU A 318 10.31 -3.77 8.31
N ILE A 319 10.19 -3.33 7.05
CA ILE A 319 11.25 -3.49 6.05
C ILE A 319 12.55 -2.85 6.55
N THR A 320 12.47 -1.63 7.08
CA THR A 320 13.64 -0.88 7.59
C THR A 320 14.29 -1.64 8.75
N TYR A 321 13.49 -2.18 9.67
CA TYR A 321 13.97 -2.99 10.79
C TYR A 321 14.62 -4.30 10.34
N GLN A 322 13.98 -5.05 9.43
CA GLN A 322 14.55 -6.29 8.91
C GLN A 322 15.84 -6.04 8.11
N ALA A 323 15.94 -4.91 7.41
CA ALA A 323 17.15 -4.50 6.73
C ALA A 323 18.29 -4.16 7.71
N SER A 324 18.02 -3.53 8.87
CA SER A 324 19.07 -3.22 9.84
C SER A 324 19.67 -4.47 10.48
N LEU A 325 18.87 -5.52 10.71
CA LEU A 325 19.33 -6.79 11.27
C LEU A 325 20.20 -7.59 10.28
N LEU A 326 20.17 -7.26 8.98
CA LEU A 326 20.99 -7.93 7.98
C LEU A 326 22.49 -7.75 8.23
N ALA A 327 22.90 -6.58 8.76
CA ALA A 327 24.29 -6.31 9.09
C ALA A 327 24.83 -7.32 10.11
N ASP A 328 24.04 -7.65 11.13
CA ASP A 328 24.40 -8.63 12.16
C ASP A 328 24.48 -10.03 11.57
N SER A 329 23.50 -10.45 10.76
CA SER A 329 23.53 -11.77 10.10
C SER A 329 24.77 -11.94 9.21
N ILE A 330 25.19 -10.90 8.49
CA ILE A 330 26.43 -10.91 7.69
C ILE A 330 27.65 -10.97 8.61
N PHE A 331 27.70 -10.18 9.69
CA PHE A 331 28.83 -10.16 10.60
C PHE A 331 29.05 -11.52 11.29
N TYR A 332 27.97 -12.22 11.64
CA TYR A 332 28.01 -13.53 12.29
C TYR A 332 28.16 -14.72 11.34
N CYS A 333 28.40 -14.50 10.04
CA CYS A 333 28.53 -15.59 9.04
C CYS A 333 29.72 -16.55 9.28
N GLY A 334 30.67 -16.22 10.17
CA GLY A 334 31.81 -17.08 10.52
C GLY A 334 33.12 -16.78 9.81
N TRP A 335 33.22 -15.62 9.19
CA TRP A 335 34.44 -15.13 8.52
C TRP A 335 35.70 -15.11 9.41
N TYR A 336 35.55 -14.94 10.73
CA TYR A 336 36.69 -14.87 11.66
C TYR A 336 37.43 -16.20 11.83
N ALA A 337 36.74 -17.32 11.59
CA ALA A 337 37.30 -18.66 11.68
C ALA A 337 38.03 -19.09 10.40
N CYS A 338 37.94 -18.29 9.33
CA CYS A 338 38.62 -18.59 8.08
C CYS A 338 40.13 -18.28 8.17
N PRO A 339 40.99 -19.15 7.61
CA PRO A 339 42.41 -18.88 7.50
C PRO A 339 42.66 -17.64 6.62
N SER A 340 43.78 -16.95 6.85
CA SER A 340 44.15 -15.78 6.06
C SER A 340 44.45 -16.18 4.61
N GLN A 341 43.50 -15.95 3.71
CA GLN A 341 43.67 -16.24 2.29
C GLN A 341 44.70 -15.28 1.66
N SER A 342 45.73 -15.83 1.00
CA SER A 342 46.82 -15.06 0.38
C SER A 342 46.42 -14.30 -0.89
N ALA A 343 45.24 -14.59 -1.47
CA ALA A 343 44.76 -13.97 -2.71
C ALA A 343 43.97 -12.67 -2.44
N PRO A 344 44.37 -11.51 -3.00
CA PRO A 344 43.78 -10.21 -2.69
C PRO A 344 42.32 -10.04 -3.15
N ARG A 345 41.83 -10.85 -4.10
CA ARG A 345 40.46 -10.75 -4.66
C ARG A 345 39.39 -11.52 -3.89
N ARG A 346 39.76 -12.34 -2.91
CA ARG A 346 38.83 -13.18 -2.11
C ARG A 346 39.00 -12.98 -0.61
N ASN A 347 39.57 -11.84 -0.20
CA ASN A 347 39.74 -11.58 1.23
C ASN A 347 38.36 -11.44 1.89
N ILE A 348 37.94 -12.51 2.57
CA ILE A 348 36.64 -12.63 3.21
C ILE A 348 36.41 -11.50 4.24
N ARG A 349 37.46 -11.05 4.91
CA ARG A 349 37.40 -9.97 5.89
C ARG A 349 37.00 -8.65 5.23
N GLN A 350 37.57 -8.35 4.07
CA GLN A 350 37.24 -7.15 3.31
C GLN A 350 35.83 -7.22 2.74
N LEU A 351 35.41 -8.40 2.25
CA LEU A 351 34.06 -8.60 1.75
C LEU A 351 33.01 -8.39 2.84
N VAL A 352 33.20 -8.99 4.02
CA VAL A 352 32.29 -8.80 5.16
C VAL A 352 32.27 -7.35 5.59
N LEU A 353 33.44 -6.70 5.73
CA LEU A 353 33.50 -5.30 6.15
C LEU A 353 32.71 -4.38 5.20
N LEU A 354 32.87 -4.56 3.88
CA LEU A 354 32.14 -3.78 2.88
C LEU A 354 30.64 -4.13 2.89
N ALA A 355 30.28 -5.41 3.03
CA ALA A 355 28.90 -5.86 3.07
C ALA A 355 28.14 -5.34 4.30
N VAL A 356 28.77 -5.40 5.49
CA VAL A 356 28.26 -4.85 6.75
C VAL A 356 28.11 -3.34 6.64
N ALA A 357 29.15 -2.63 6.18
CA ALA A 357 29.09 -1.17 5.99
C ALA A 357 27.97 -0.75 5.03
N GLN A 358 27.65 -1.58 4.02
CA GLN A 358 26.54 -1.32 3.12
C GLN A 358 25.17 -1.69 3.72
N ALA A 359 25.07 -2.77 4.51
CA ALA A 359 23.84 -3.18 5.20
C ALA A 359 23.46 -2.23 6.34
N GLN A 360 24.43 -1.58 6.99
CA GLN A 360 24.20 -0.57 8.01
C GLN A 360 23.60 0.73 7.46
N ARG A 361 23.60 0.93 6.13
CA ARG A 361 22.91 2.08 5.53
C ARG A 361 21.41 1.81 5.56
N PRO A 362 20.62 2.63 6.29
CA PRO A 362 19.22 2.34 6.51
C PRO A 362 18.45 2.37 5.17
N ILE A 363 17.68 1.33 4.92
CA ILE A 363 16.79 1.24 3.77
C ILE A 363 15.43 1.77 4.20
N VAL A 364 15.21 3.06 3.95
CA VAL A 364 13.99 3.75 4.32
C VAL A 364 13.16 4.02 3.07
N MET A 365 11.91 3.56 3.07
CA MET A 365 10.93 3.92 2.04
C MET A 365 10.48 5.36 2.25
N LYS A 366 10.41 6.16 1.17
CA LYS A 366 10.10 7.60 1.28
C LYS A 366 8.83 7.96 0.50
N ALA A 367 7.95 8.71 1.14
CA ALA A 367 6.88 9.43 0.47
C ALA A 367 7.41 10.76 -0.09
N PHE A 368 7.09 11.08 -1.36
CA PHE A 368 7.56 12.29 -2.05
C PHE A 368 9.09 12.50 -2.03
N ASN A 369 9.89 11.44 -1.84
CA ASN A 369 11.34 11.53 -1.55
C ASN A 369 11.71 12.36 -0.29
N MET A 370 10.73 12.81 0.50
CA MET A 370 10.92 13.74 1.62
C MET A 370 10.54 13.10 2.97
N LEU A 371 9.39 12.42 3.02
CA LEU A 371 8.81 11.91 4.25
C LEU A 371 9.13 10.44 4.42
N GLU A 372 9.91 10.11 5.44
CA GLU A 372 10.31 8.74 5.74
C GLU A 372 9.11 7.95 6.28
N LEU A 373 8.83 6.78 5.70
CA LEU A 373 7.73 5.93 6.12
C LEU A 373 8.22 5.01 7.26
N THR A 374 8.14 5.53 8.49
CA THR A 374 8.57 4.83 9.71
C THR A 374 7.44 4.78 10.74
N TYR A 375 7.53 3.87 11.72
CA TYR A 375 6.62 3.85 12.86
C TYR A 375 6.51 5.23 13.55
N GLY A 376 7.60 5.99 13.60
CA GLY A 376 7.62 7.35 14.14
C GLY A 376 6.72 8.30 13.35
N THR A 377 6.69 8.18 12.03
CA THR A 377 5.82 8.98 11.15
C THR A 377 4.34 8.71 11.41
N PHE A 378 3.95 7.45 11.62
CA PHE A 378 2.58 7.12 12.01
C PHE A 378 2.18 7.79 13.34
N ILE A 379 3.04 7.67 14.36
CA ILE A 379 2.82 8.30 15.66
C ILE A 379 2.75 9.82 15.54
N SER A 380 3.62 10.44 14.74
CA SER A 380 3.63 11.88 14.49
C SER A 380 2.36 12.36 13.80
N VAL A 381 1.84 11.62 12.82
CA VAL A 381 0.56 11.95 12.17
C VAL A 381 -0.58 11.88 13.19
N VAL A 382 -0.72 10.79 13.94
CA VAL A 382 -1.79 10.64 14.95
C VAL A 382 -1.71 11.72 16.03
N ARG A 383 -0.52 11.99 16.58
CA ARG A 383 -0.32 13.04 17.58
C ARG A 383 -0.60 14.42 17.01
N GLY A 384 -0.15 14.70 15.79
CA GLY A 384 -0.40 15.95 15.09
C GLY A 384 -1.90 16.20 14.89
N THR A 385 -2.65 15.18 14.47
CA THR A 385 -4.10 15.33 14.32
C THR A 385 -4.79 15.58 15.67
N TYR A 386 -4.42 14.86 16.73
CA TYR A 386 -4.95 15.09 18.07
C TYR A 386 -4.62 16.49 18.60
N SER A 387 -3.40 16.98 18.40
CA SER A 387 -3.00 18.33 18.80
C SER A 387 -3.85 19.40 18.10
N VAL A 388 -4.04 19.29 16.79
CA VAL A 388 -4.92 20.20 16.02
C VAL A 388 -6.35 20.18 16.57
N PHE A 389 -6.87 19.00 16.87
CA PHE A 389 -8.19 18.87 17.49
C PHE A 389 -8.29 19.56 18.84
N THR A 390 -7.36 19.28 19.77
CA THR A 390 -7.40 19.91 21.10
C THR A 390 -7.34 21.44 21.03
N LEU A 391 -6.59 21.98 20.06
CA LEU A 391 -6.51 23.42 19.82
C LEU A 391 -7.84 24.00 19.32
N ILE A 392 -8.45 23.37 18.30
CA ILE A 392 -9.74 23.82 17.75
C ILE A 392 -10.85 23.69 18.79
N TYR A 393 -10.86 22.57 19.53
CA TYR A 393 -11.83 22.34 20.60
C TYR A 393 -11.73 23.41 21.69
N ALA A 394 -10.51 23.72 22.14
CA ALA A 394 -10.27 24.75 23.16
C ALA A 394 -10.61 26.18 22.69
N GLN A 395 -10.63 26.45 21.37
CA GLN A 395 -11.06 27.75 20.82
C GLN A 395 -12.58 27.88 20.71
N ASN A 396 -13.31 26.76 20.64
CA ASN A 396 -14.76 26.72 20.44
C ASN A 396 -15.57 26.47 21.73
N THR A 397 -14.89 26.14 22.84
CA THR A 397 -15.41 26.21 24.22
C THR A 397 -15.07 27.56 24.84
#